data_AF-A0A427TCA3-F1
#
_entry.id   AF-A0A427TCA3-F1
#
_cell.length_a   1.000
_cell.length_b   1.000
_cell.length_c   1.000
_cell.angle_alpha   90.00
_cell.angle_beta   90.00
_cell.angle_gamma   90.00
#
_symmetry.space_group_name_H-M   'P 1'
#
loop_
_entity.id
_entity.type
_entity.pdbx_description
1 polymer ?
#
loop_
_entity_poly.entity_id
_entity_poly.type
_entity_poly.pdbx_seq_one_letter_code
_entity_poly.pdbx_strand_id
1 'polypeptide(L)'
;MNRRLLAVPALAFAVLAVAGCGGKTRGSANPAPSTAGSSSETRSVADTAPRVPSPLNTGAITSDACATLSASARSDLGFGEGEPRTTGNGPSCTFTESADPGNQIDVTTVTANKNGLQDVYDTKANDAYWGETQAAGYPGVYAAAVDDRKNGKCGLFVAATDELAVNILVQYDNGTGASDPCSVAMKFGEAMIHTLGG
;
A
#
# COMPACT_ATOMS: atom_id res chain seq x y z
N MET A 1 -39.26 11.73 -51.78
CA MET A 1 -40.64 12.30 -51.75
C MET A 1 -41.04 12.40 -50.28
N ASN A 2 -41.44 13.50 -49.64
CA ASN A 2 -41.60 14.92 -49.94
C ASN A 2 -41.53 15.71 -48.61
N ARG A 3 -41.16 17.00 -48.73
CA ARG A 3 -41.03 18.12 -47.76
C ARG A 3 -42.25 18.30 -46.80
N ARG A 4 -42.17 19.03 -45.66
CA ARG A 4 -42.04 20.50 -45.47
C ARG A 4 -41.90 20.80 -43.95
N LEU A 5 -40.97 21.61 -43.41
CA LEU A 5 -40.69 23.07 -43.47
C LEU A 5 -41.54 23.97 -42.53
N LEU A 6 -40.83 24.89 -41.83
CA LEU A 6 -41.22 26.18 -41.17
C LEU A 6 -41.53 26.13 -39.65
N ALA A 7 -41.20 27.09 -38.78
CA ALA A 7 -40.30 28.27 -38.75
C ALA A 7 -40.36 28.87 -37.31
N VAL A 8 -39.31 29.60 -36.92
CA VAL A 8 -39.11 30.32 -35.62
C VAL A 8 -39.87 31.67 -35.61
N PRO A 9 -40.15 32.28 -34.43
CA PRO A 9 -39.60 33.62 -34.22
C PRO A 9 -39.07 33.91 -32.80
N ALA A 10 -38.14 34.85 -32.76
CA ALA A 10 -37.43 35.42 -31.61
C ALA A 10 -38.24 36.54 -30.90
N LEU A 11 -37.89 36.84 -29.65
CA LEU A 11 -38.21 38.13 -29.00
C LEU A 11 -37.14 38.50 -27.95
N ALA A 12 -36.87 39.79 -27.86
CA ALA A 12 -35.63 40.41 -27.39
C ALA A 12 -35.85 41.47 -26.29
N PHE A 13 -34.72 41.93 -25.71
CA PHE A 13 -34.47 43.16 -24.93
C PHE A 13 -34.98 43.31 -23.49
N ALA A 14 -34.05 43.55 -22.55
CA ALA A 14 -33.86 44.87 -21.92
C ALA A 14 -32.58 44.93 -21.05
N VAL A 15 -31.83 46.02 -21.23
CA VAL A 15 -30.58 46.40 -20.55
C VAL A 15 -30.91 47.33 -19.39
N LEU A 16 -30.27 47.18 -18.24
CA LEU A 16 -30.17 48.22 -17.22
C LEU A 16 -28.72 48.34 -16.73
N ALA A 17 -28.11 49.49 -17.03
CA ALA A 17 -26.82 49.91 -16.53
C ALA A 17 -27.02 50.82 -15.32
N VAL A 18 -26.21 50.64 -14.27
CA VAL A 18 -25.98 51.65 -13.24
C VAL A 18 -24.47 51.78 -13.03
N ALA A 19 -23.95 52.97 -13.30
CA ALA A 19 -22.57 53.35 -13.08
C ALA A 19 -22.37 53.82 -11.63
N GLY A 20 -21.22 53.48 -11.03
CA GLY A 20 -20.76 54.01 -9.77
C GLY A 20 -19.23 53.94 -9.70
N CYS A 21 -18.57 55.06 -9.99
CA CYS A 21 -17.12 55.19 -10.05
C CYS A 21 -16.59 55.67 -8.70
N GLY A 22 -15.57 55.01 -8.15
CA GLY A 22 -14.86 55.45 -6.95
C GLY A 22 -13.46 54.84 -6.92
N GLY A 23 -12.51 55.48 -7.60
CA GLY A 23 -11.13 55.01 -7.65
C GLY A 23 -10.31 55.46 -6.43
N LYS A 24 -9.45 54.56 -5.91
CA LYS A 24 -8.02 54.85 -5.66
C LYS A 24 -7.19 53.63 -5.23
N THR A 25 -5.99 53.61 -5.82
CA THR A 25 -4.72 53.04 -5.35
C THR A 25 -4.46 51.54 -5.52
N ARG A 26 -3.46 51.29 -6.38
CA ARG A 26 -2.78 50.03 -6.66
C ARG A 26 -2.00 49.56 -5.41
N GLY A 27 -2.41 48.44 -4.83
CA GLY A 27 -1.62 47.66 -3.88
C GLY A 27 -1.47 46.25 -4.44
N SER A 28 -0.24 45.84 -4.76
CA SER A 28 0.07 44.47 -5.17
C SER A 28 -0.05 43.58 -3.95
N ALA A 29 -1.11 42.78 -3.85
CA ALA A 29 -1.16 41.69 -2.89
C ALA A 29 -0.21 40.59 -3.38
N ASN A 30 0.94 40.51 -2.73
CA ASN A 30 1.87 39.39 -2.85
C ASN A 30 1.14 38.11 -2.39
N PRO A 31 0.93 37.08 -3.23
CA PRO A 31 0.41 35.81 -2.73
C PRO A 31 1.45 35.24 -1.77
N ALA A 32 1.00 34.90 -0.55
CA ALA A 32 1.81 34.14 0.38
C ALA A 32 2.30 32.84 -0.29
N PRO A 33 3.52 32.38 0.00
CA PRO A 33 4.00 31.12 -0.56
C PRO A 33 3.02 30.01 -0.17
N SER A 34 2.51 29.30 -1.17
CA SER A 34 1.78 28.06 -0.97
C SER A 34 2.71 27.08 -0.26
N THR A 35 2.55 26.94 1.05
CA THR A 35 3.02 25.77 1.78
C THR A 35 2.39 24.58 1.08
N ALA A 36 3.21 23.72 0.48
CA ALA A 36 2.78 22.42 0.03
C ALA A 36 2.12 21.74 1.24
N GLY A 37 0.79 21.65 1.21
CA GLY A 37 0.07 20.83 2.17
C GLY A 37 0.44 19.41 1.87
N SER A 38 1.32 18.82 2.69
CA SER A 38 1.31 17.38 2.88
C SER A 38 -0.13 17.03 3.21
N SER A 39 -0.78 16.25 2.34
CA SER A 39 -2.04 15.60 2.65
C SER A 39 -1.80 14.66 3.83
N SER A 40 -1.81 15.20 5.04
CA SER A 40 -1.96 14.39 6.24
C SER A 40 -3.42 13.96 6.25
N GLU A 41 -3.70 12.80 5.65
CA GLU A 41 -4.98 12.14 5.89
C GLU A 41 -5.19 12.06 7.40
N THR A 42 -6.28 12.67 7.85
CA THR A 42 -6.59 12.78 9.27
C THR A 42 -7.10 11.42 9.71
N ARG A 43 -6.21 10.57 10.25
CA ARG A 43 -6.61 9.31 10.90
C ARG A 43 -7.68 9.56 11.95
N SER A 44 -8.54 8.58 12.11
CA SER A 44 -9.55 8.61 13.17
C SER A 44 -8.86 8.55 14.53
N VAL A 45 -9.43 9.22 15.52
CA VAL A 45 -8.97 9.13 16.94
C VAL A 45 -9.05 7.69 17.46
N ALA A 46 -9.78 6.81 16.77
CA ALA A 46 -9.92 5.40 17.08
C ALA A 46 -8.79 4.51 16.53
N ASP A 47 -7.93 5.01 15.64
CA ASP A 47 -6.89 4.20 15.00
C ASP A 47 -5.81 3.82 16.02
N THR A 48 -5.52 2.52 16.14
CA THR A 48 -4.62 1.93 17.14
C THR A 48 -3.31 1.42 16.55
N ALA A 49 -3.23 1.20 15.23
CA ALA A 49 -2.03 0.74 14.56
C ALA A 49 -0.95 1.84 14.52
N PRO A 50 0.32 1.50 14.77
CA PRO A 50 1.41 2.46 14.67
C PRO A 50 1.48 3.14 13.29
N ARG A 51 1.99 4.38 13.28
CA ARG A 51 2.20 5.17 12.06
C ARG A 51 3.42 4.69 11.29
N VAL A 52 3.33 4.69 9.96
CA VAL A 52 4.51 4.51 9.12
C VAL A 52 5.42 5.74 9.27
N PRO A 53 6.72 5.57 9.55
CA PRO A 53 7.63 6.70 9.78
C PRO A 53 7.85 7.56 8.52
N SER A 54 7.91 6.93 7.35
CA SER A 54 7.98 7.57 6.04
C SER A 54 7.29 6.67 5.01
N PRO A 55 6.34 7.14 4.20
CA PRO A 55 5.74 6.30 3.17
C PRO A 55 6.78 5.75 2.18
N LEU A 56 6.70 4.47 1.85
CA LEU A 56 7.55 3.82 0.84
C LEU A 56 7.04 4.07 -0.59
N ASN A 57 7.90 3.86 -1.59
CA ASN A 57 7.49 3.91 -2.99
C ASN A 57 6.79 2.60 -3.41
N THR A 58 5.47 2.58 -3.27
CA THR A 58 4.65 1.37 -3.48
C THR A 58 4.08 1.24 -4.89
N GLY A 59 4.30 2.21 -5.78
CA GLY A 59 3.65 2.27 -7.09
C GLY A 59 3.78 0.98 -7.90
N ALA A 60 4.99 0.41 -7.96
CA ALA A 60 5.24 -0.84 -8.69
C ALA A 60 4.48 -2.05 -8.09
N ILE A 61 4.46 -2.16 -6.75
CA ILE A 61 3.91 -3.33 -6.07
C ILE A 61 2.39 -3.41 -6.07
N THR A 62 1.71 -2.30 -6.39
CA THR A 62 0.23 -2.26 -6.54
C THR A 62 -0.28 -2.94 -7.79
N SER A 63 0.59 -3.22 -8.77
CA SER A 63 0.28 -4.04 -9.96
C SER A 63 1.15 -5.28 -10.07
N ASP A 64 2.35 -5.25 -9.51
CA ASP A 64 3.32 -6.35 -9.56
C ASP A 64 3.97 -6.57 -8.19
N ALA A 65 3.40 -7.48 -7.40
CA ALA A 65 3.93 -7.80 -6.08
C ALA A 65 5.34 -8.44 -6.11
N CYS A 66 5.83 -8.92 -7.26
CA CYS A 66 7.20 -9.44 -7.37
C CYS A 66 8.24 -8.30 -7.29
N ALA A 67 7.83 -7.05 -7.55
CA ALA A 67 8.66 -5.87 -7.36
C ALA A 67 8.89 -5.52 -5.87
N THR A 68 8.36 -6.30 -4.92
CA THR A 68 8.65 -6.14 -3.49
C THR A 68 10.12 -6.42 -3.16
N LEU A 69 10.83 -7.20 -3.97
CA LEU A 69 12.27 -7.37 -3.88
C LEU A 69 12.97 -6.95 -5.18
N SER A 70 14.09 -6.25 -5.03
CA SER A 70 15.03 -6.06 -6.13
C SER A 70 15.69 -7.40 -6.53
N ALA A 71 16.23 -7.48 -7.75
CA ALA A 71 16.94 -8.67 -8.20
C ALA A 71 18.14 -9.02 -7.30
N SER A 72 18.86 -8.01 -6.80
CA SER A 72 19.95 -8.23 -5.83
C SER A 72 19.43 -8.77 -4.51
N ALA A 73 18.35 -8.21 -3.95
CA ALA A 73 17.77 -8.70 -2.70
C ALA A 73 17.27 -10.15 -2.83
N ARG A 74 16.67 -10.52 -3.96
CA ARG A 74 16.29 -11.92 -4.24
C ARG A 74 17.50 -12.84 -4.22
N SER A 75 18.56 -12.46 -4.93
CA SER A 75 19.81 -13.23 -4.98
C SER A 75 20.45 -13.35 -3.60
N ASP A 76 20.49 -12.28 -2.82
CA ASP A 76 21.09 -12.25 -1.47
C ASP A 76 20.32 -13.13 -0.48
N LEU A 77 18.99 -13.22 -0.65
CA LEU A 77 18.12 -14.09 0.13
C LEU A 77 18.01 -15.51 -0.43
N GLY A 78 18.64 -15.80 -1.58
CA GLY A 78 18.64 -17.14 -2.20
C GLY A 78 17.35 -17.51 -2.96
N PHE A 79 16.50 -16.54 -3.29
CA PHE A 79 15.28 -16.77 -4.06
C PHE A 79 15.53 -16.76 -5.56
N GLY A 80 14.72 -17.55 -6.28
CA GLY A 80 14.64 -17.50 -7.74
C GLY A 80 13.90 -16.25 -8.25
N GLU A 81 13.50 -16.31 -9.52
CA GLU A 81 12.51 -15.36 -10.05
C GLU A 81 11.18 -15.50 -9.31
N GLY A 82 10.55 -14.36 -9.04
CA GLY A 82 9.22 -14.35 -8.44
C GLY A 82 8.17 -14.75 -9.48
N GLU A 83 7.23 -15.60 -9.09
CA GLU A 83 6.10 -15.96 -9.92
C GLU A 83 4.88 -15.08 -9.58
N PRO A 84 4.45 -14.19 -10.48
CA PRO A 84 3.33 -13.29 -10.21
C PRO A 84 2.02 -14.07 -10.14
N ARG A 85 1.19 -13.71 -9.16
CA ARG A 85 -0.13 -14.27 -8.87
C ARG A 85 -1.14 -13.16 -8.61
N THR A 86 -2.40 -13.53 -8.43
CA THR A 86 -3.45 -12.64 -7.95
C THR A 86 -4.31 -13.38 -6.97
N THR A 87 -4.61 -12.75 -5.84
CA THR A 87 -5.50 -13.27 -4.80
C THR A 87 -6.73 -12.37 -4.68
N GLY A 88 -7.72 -12.78 -3.87
CA GLY A 88 -8.83 -11.89 -3.52
C GLY A 88 -8.41 -10.62 -2.78
N ASN A 89 -7.20 -10.60 -2.20
CA ASN A 89 -6.69 -9.48 -1.41
C ASN A 89 -5.83 -8.50 -2.23
N GLY A 90 -5.40 -8.88 -3.43
CA GLY A 90 -4.59 -8.05 -4.31
C GLY A 90 -3.53 -8.82 -5.13
N PRO A 91 -2.65 -8.09 -5.82
CA PRO A 91 -1.48 -8.66 -6.50
C PRO A 91 -0.63 -9.45 -5.52
N SER A 92 -0.10 -10.58 -5.98
CA SER A 92 0.69 -11.47 -5.16
C SER A 92 1.87 -12.03 -5.95
N CYS A 93 2.87 -12.53 -5.25
CA CYS A 93 4.05 -13.14 -5.85
C CYS A 93 4.51 -14.30 -4.98
N THR A 94 4.88 -15.41 -5.61
CA THR A 94 5.52 -16.54 -4.94
C THR A 94 7.02 -16.49 -5.22
N PHE A 95 7.83 -16.40 -4.17
CA PHE A 95 9.28 -16.55 -4.24
C PHE A 95 9.67 -17.93 -3.72
N THR A 96 10.33 -18.73 -4.56
CA THR A 96 10.82 -20.07 -4.20
C THR A 96 12.32 -20.03 -3.94
N GLU A 97 12.78 -20.70 -2.88
CA GLU A 97 14.22 -20.82 -2.63
C GLU A 97 14.90 -21.61 -3.75
N SER A 98 16.00 -21.07 -4.27
CA SER A 98 16.72 -21.71 -5.39
C SER A 98 17.35 -23.03 -4.98
N ALA A 99 17.76 -23.16 -3.72
CA ALA A 99 18.44 -24.34 -3.20
C ALA A 99 17.47 -25.42 -2.71
N ASP A 100 16.25 -25.06 -2.32
CA ASP A 100 15.21 -25.97 -1.85
C ASP A 100 13.84 -25.53 -2.38
N PRO A 101 13.42 -26.04 -3.55
CA PRO A 101 12.16 -25.63 -4.15
C PRO A 101 10.90 -25.97 -3.34
N GLY A 102 11.01 -26.74 -2.25
CA GLY A 102 9.92 -26.96 -1.29
C GLY A 102 9.69 -25.79 -0.34
N ASN A 103 10.64 -24.85 -0.26
CA ASN A 103 10.53 -23.65 0.57
C ASN A 103 10.11 -22.45 -0.29
N GLN A 104 9.05 -21.77 0.13
CA GLN A 104 8.55 -20.59 -0.57
C GLN A 104 8.05 -19.50 0.38
N ILE A 105 7.93 -18.29 -0.18
CA ILE A 105 7.28 -17.14 0.46
C ILE A 105 6.24 -16.59 -0.51
N ASP A 106 4.99 -16.53 -0.06
CA ASP A 106 3.93 -15.84 -0.77
C ASP A 106 3.79 -14.43 -0.21
N VAL A 107 3.92 -13.45 -1.10
CA VAL A 107 3.84 -12.02 -0.76
C VAL A 107 2.60 -11.46 -1.42
N THR A 108 1.81 -10.70 -0.67
CA THR A 108 0.58 -10.09 -1.18
C THR A 108 0.56 -8.62 -0.84
N THR A 109 0.47 -7.77 -1.87
CA THR A 109 0.16 -6.35 -1.71
C THR A 109 -1.33 -6.22 -1.41
N VAL A 110 -1.70 -5.90 -0.16
CA VAL A 110 -3.09 -6.02 0.33
C VAL A 110 -3.95 -4.83 -0.12
N THR A 111 -4.16 -4.70 -1.42
CA THR A 111 -4.93 -3.59 -2.04
C THR A 111 -6.44 -3.63 -1.75
N ALA A 112 -6.95 -4.76 -1.27
CA ALA A 112 -8.33 -4.86 -0.78
C ALA A 112 -8.58 -3.99 0.46
N ASN A 113 -7.53 -3.77 1.27
CA ASN A 113 -7.55 -2.88 2.42
C ASN A 113 -7.37 -1.42 1.97
N LYS A 114 -7.76 -0.48 2.84
CA LYS A 114 -7.66 0.97 2.60
C LYS A 114 -6.92 1.71 3.70
N ASN A 115 -6.80 1.12 4.89
CA ASN A 115 -6.17 1.75 6.05
C ASN A 115 -4.90 0.99 6.47
N GLY A 116 -4.25 0.32 5.53
CA GLY A 116 -2.97 -0.35 5.74
C GLY A 116 -2.98 -1.33 6.91
N LEU A 117 -2.10 -1.10 7.88
CA LEU A 117 -1.99 -1.95 9.07
C LEU A 117 -3.16 -1.77 10.04
N GLN A 118 -3.90 -0.65 9.97
CA GLN A 118 -5.09 -0.47 10.81
C GLN A 118 -6.16 -1.52 10.51
N ASP A 119 -6.39 -1.83 9.23
CA ASP A 119 -7.35 -2.88 8.84
C ASP A 119 -6.92 -4.25 9.38
N VAL A 120 -5.62 -4.50 9.55
CA VAL A 120 -5.10 -5.72 10.20
C VAL A 120 -5.42 -5.71 11.70
N TYR A 121 -5.18 -4.59 12.39
CA TYR A 121 -5.54 -4.41 13.81
C TYR A 121 -7.03 -4.61 14.07
N ASP A 122 -7.88 -4.11 13.19
CA ASP A 122 -9.34 -4.22 13.31
C ASP A 122 -9.81 -5.68 13.20
N THR A 123 -9.04 -6.53 12.51
CA THR A 123 -9.32 -7.95 12.33
C THR A 123 -8.56 -8.88 13.28
N LYS A 124 -7.80 -8.34 14.24
CA LYS A 124 -6.99 -9.10 15.21
C LYS A 124 -7.70 -10.27 15.88
N ALA A 125 -9.01 -10.15 16.14
CA ALA A 125 -9.80 -11.21 16.76
C ALA A 125 -9.90 -12.50 15.90
N ASN A 126 -9.57 -12.41 14.60
CA ASN A 126 -9.56 -13.54 13.67
C ASN A 126 -8.19 -14.26 13.63
N ASP A 127 -7.16 -13.71 14.27
CA ASP A 127 -5.82 -14.27 14.22
C ASP A 127 -5.58 -15.28 15.35
N ALA A 128 -4.96 -16.41 15.01
CA ALA A 128 -4.55 -17.44 15.97
C ALA A 128 -3.35 -17.00 16.82
N TYR A 129 -2.58 -16.02 16.34
CA TYR A 129 -1.49 -15.38 17.08
C TYR A 129 -1.35 -13.92 16.69
N TRP A 130 -0.80 -13.12 17.60
CA TRP A 130 -0.56 -11.70 17.39
C TRP A 130 0.74 -11.29 18.07
N GLY A 131 1.64 -10.66 17.33
CA GLY A 131 2.88 -10.10 17.87
C GLY A 131 3.30 -8.85 17.11
N GLU A 132 3.23 -7.69 17.76
CA GLU A 132 3.73 -6.44 17.18
C GLU A 132 5.25 -6.51 17.00
N THR A 133 5.73 -5.94 15.92
CA THR A 133 7.15 -5.96 15.55
C THR A 133 7.48 -4.78 14.65
N GLN A 134 8.74 -4.70 14.22
CA GLN A 134 9.19 -3.70 13.25
C GLN A 134 10.19 -4.34 12.28
N ALA A 135 9.98 -4.13 10.97
CA ALA A 135 10.94 -4.49 9.94
C ALA A 135 11.69 -3.22 9.52
N ALA A 136 12.99 -3.14 9.81
CA ALA A 136 13.81 -1.96 9.52
C ALA A 136 13.17 -0.62 9.98
N GLY A 137 12.51 -0.63 11.15
CA GLY A 137 11.82 0.53 11.74
C GLY A 137 10.39 0.78 11.25
N TYR A 138 9.90 0.01 10.28
CA TYR A 138 8.51 0.09 9.80
C TYR A 138 7.61 -0.82 10.64
N PRO A 139 6.41 -0.35 11.05
CA PRO A 139 5.49 -1.16 11.83
C PRO A 139 5.13 -2.47 11.14
N GLY A 140 5.09 -3.55 11.90
CA GLY A 140 4.58 -4.82 11.43
C GLY A 140 3.92 -5.62 12.54
N VAL A 141 3.22 -6.67 12.13
CA VAL A 141 2.56 -7.61 13.04
C VAL A 141 2.72 -9.03 12.51
N TYR A 142 3.24 -9.91 13.35
CA TYR A 142 3.11 -11.34 13.16
C TYR A 142 1.67 -11.75 13.46
N ALA A 143 0.95 -12.17 12.43
CA ALA A 143 -0.44 -12.58 12.53
C ALA A 143 -0.81 -13.53 11.38
N ALA A 144 -1.69 -14.49 11.68
CA ALA A 144 -2.40 -15.29 10.70
C ALA A 144 -3.62 -15.96 11.34
N ALA A 145 -4.60 -16.31 10.52
CA ALA A 145 -5.80 -17.04 10.94
C ALA A 145 -5.53 -18.46 11.48
N VAL A 146 -4.35 -19.03 11.18
CA VAL A 146 -3.91 -20.35 11.64
C VAL A 146 -2.49 -20.26 12.18
N ASP A 147 -2.24 -20.83 13.37
CA ASP A 147 -0.89 -20.93 13.94
C ASP A 147 -0.20 -22.22 13.50
N ASP A 148 0.42 -22.16 12.33
CA ASP A 148 1.26 -23.23 11.76
C ASP A 148 2.76 -22.96 11.92
N ARG A 149 3.16 -22.11 12.88
CA ARG A 149 4.58 -21.77 13.10
C ARG A 149 5.46 -22.94 13.46
N LYS A 150 4.89 -23.95 14.13
CA LYS A 150 5.57 -25.22 14.43
C LYS A 150 5.80 -26.10 13.20
N ASN A 151 5.10 -25.80 12.10
CA ASN A 151 5.16 -26.51 10.82
C ASN A 151 5.79 -25.62 9.73
N GLY A 152 6.66 -24.68 10.12
CA GLY A 152 7.43 -23.87 9.17
C GLY A 152 6.65 -22.76 8.45
N LYS A 153 5.48 -22.35 8.97
CA LYS A 153 4.72 -21.22 8.41
C LYS A 153 4.73 -19.99 9.28
N CYS A 154 4.90 -18.81 8.71
CA CYS A 154 4.73 -17.57 9.46
C CYS A 154 4.16 -16.46 8.59
N GLY A 155 3.14 -15.78 9.11
CA GLY A 155 2.54 -14.59 8.53
C GLY A 155 3.09 -13.35 9.20
N LEU A 156 3.49 -12.37 8.39
CA LEU A 156 3.94 -11.07 8.81
C LEU A 156 3.30 -10.01 7.92
N PHE A 157 2.54 -9.10 8.52
CA PHE A 157 2.09 -7.88 7.85
C PHE A 157 3.08 -6.77 8.13
N VAL A 158 3.56 -6.07 7.11
CA VAL A 158 4.41 -4.88 7.25
C VAL A 158 3.72 -3.69 6.60
N ALA A 159 3.65 -2.58 7.31
CA ALA A 159 3.10 -1.34 6.80
C ALA A 159 4.08 -0.67 5.84
N ALA A 160 3.69 -0.53 4.57
CA ALA A 160 4.47 0.19 3.56
C ALA A 160 4.07 1.67 3.48
N THR A 161 2.79 1.96 3.69
CA THR A 161 2.23 3.30 3.93
C THR A 161 1.17 3.21 5.02
N ASP A 162 0.59 4.33 5.45
CA ASP A 162 -0.55 4.32 6.37
C ASP A 162 -1.80 3.66 5.77
N GLU A 163 -1.88 3.54 4.44
CA GLU A 163 -3.02 2.99 3.69
C GLU A 163 -2.74 1.60 3.11
N LEU A 164 -1.47 1.16 3.09
CA LEU A 164 -1.05 -0.10 2.47
C LEU A 164 -0.17 -0.94 3.39
N ALA A 165 -0.60 -2.18 3.60
CA ALA A 165 0.21 -3.24 4.19
C ALA A 165 0.56 -4.31 3.15
N VAL A 166 1.72 -4.94 3.34
CA VAL A 166 2.14 -6.11 2.59
C VAL A 166 2.11 -7.31 3.52
N ASN A 167 1.43 -8.38 3.09
CA ASN A 167 1.42 -9.66 3.80
C ASN A 167 2.53 -10.56 3.25
N ILE A 168 3.36 -11.09 4.14
CA ILE A 168 4.45 -12.01 3.86
C ILE A 168 4.11 -13.32 4.54
N LEU A 169 3.87 -14.37 3.77
CA LEU A 169 3.56 -15.71 4.24
C LEU A 169 4.70 -16.67 3.88
N VAL A 170 5.52 -17.00 4.87
CA VAL A 170 6.55 -18.03 4.78
C VAL A 170 5.93 -19.41 4.84
N GLN A 171 6.39 -20.33 4.00
CA GLN A 171 6.02 -21.76 3.97
C GLN A 171 7.28 -22.59 3.68
N TYR A 172 7.95 -23.02 4.73
CA TYR A 172 9.21 -23.78 4.64
C TYR A 172 9.00 -25.18 5.21
N ASP A 173 9.19 -26.19 4.38
CA ASP A 173 9.06 -27.59 4.78
C ASP A 173 10.37 -28.14 5.37
N ASN A 174 11.52 -27.54 5.02
CA ASN A 174 12.84 -28.05 5.36
C ASN A 174 13.81 -26.98 5.89
N GLY A 175 14.93 -27.44 6.45
CA GLY A 175 16.05 -26.58 6.84
C GLY A 175 15.81 -25.78 8.12
N THR A 176 16.75 -24.89 8.42
CA THR A 176 16.69 -24.05 9.64
C THR A 176 15.55 -23.02 9.57
N GLY A 177 15.19 -22.56 8.37
CA GLY A 177 14.05 -21.66 8.15
C GLY A 177 12.71 -22.27 8.57
N ALA A 178 12.51 -23.59 8.38
CA ALA A 178 11.31 -24.27 8.86
C ALA A 178 11.19 -24.31 10.39
N SER A 179 12.33 -24.27 11.10
CA SER A 179 12.36 -24.25 12.58
C SER A 179 12.12 -22.84 13.16
N ASP A 180 12.39 -21.80 12.37
CA ASP A 180 12.17 -20.40 12.74
C ASP A 180 11.65 -19.58 11.54
N PRO A 181 10.41 -19.84 11.08
CA PRO A 181 9.87 -19.23 9.87
C PRO A 181 9.58 -17.73 10.04
N CYS A 182 9.39 -17.26 11.27
CA CYS A 182 9.15 -15.84 11.51
C CYS A 182 10.42 -14.99 11.36
N SER A 183 11.59 -15.52 11.71
CA SER A 183 12.86 -14.86 11.37
C SER A 183 13.10 -14.78 9.87
N VAL A 184 12.63 -15.77 9.09
CA VAL A 184 12.65 -15.69 7.62
C VAL A 184 11.73 -14.59 7.12
N ALA A 185 10.50 -14.51 7.65
CA ALA A 185 9.54 -13.47 7.29
C ALA A 185 10.08 -12.07 7.59
N MET A 186 10.74 -11.89 8.73
CA MET A 186 11.37 -10.62 9.12
C MET A 186 12.46 -10.20 8.13
N LYS A 187 13.38 -11.10 7.77
CA LYS A 187 14.45 -10.81 6.80
C LYS A 187 13.89 -10.40 5.44
N PHE A 188 12.83 -11.08 4.99
CA PHE A 188 12.13 -10.69 3.78
C PHE A 188 11.54 -9.28 3.92
N GLY A 189 10.84 -9.01 5.04
CA GLY A 189 10.26 -7.71 5.33
C GLY A 189 11.30 -6.59 5.32
N GLU A 190 12.45 -6.77 5.95
CA GLU A 190 13.55 -5.82 5.95
C GLU A 190 14.09 -5.57 4.52
N ALA A 191 14.32 -6.63 3.74
CA ALA A 191 14.77 -6.50 2.35
C ALA A 191 13.75 -5.79 1.45
N MET A 192 12.45 -6.01 1.71
CA MET A 192 11.37 -5.28 1.05
C MET A 192 11.41 -3.78 1.40
N ILE A 193 11.55 -3.43 2.69
CA ILE A 193 11.67 -2.03 3.11
C ILE A 193 12.86 -1.35 2.40
N HIS A 194 14.02 -2.01 2.35
CA HIS A 194 15.18 -1.50 1.64
C HIS A 194 14.92 -1.32 0.13
N THR A 195 14.23 -2.27 -0.51
CA THR A 195 13.90 -2.18 -1.94
C THR A 195 12.97 -0.99 -2.24
N LEU A 196 11.96 -0.77 -1.40
CA LEU A 196 10.94 0.26 -1.63
C LEU A 196 11.32 1.64 -1.07
N GLY A 197 12.31 1.70 -0.18
CA GLY A 197 12.82 2.92 0.45
C GLY A 197 13.77 3.72 -0.44
N GLY A 198 14.41 3.06 -1.43
CA GLY A 198 15.38 3.66 -2.34
C GLY A 198 16.82 3.60 -1.87
#